data_AF-A0A2V3JD53-F1
#
_entry.id   AF-A0A2V3JD53-F1
#
_cell.length_a   1.000
_cell.length_b   1.000
_cell.length_c   1.000
_cell.angle_alpha   90.00
_cell.angle_beta   90.00
_cell.angle_gamma   90.00
#
_symmetry.space_group_name_H-M   'P 1'
#
loop_
_entity.id
_entity.type
_entity.pdbx_description
1 polymer ?
#
loop_
_entity_poly.entity_id
_entity_poly.type
_entity_poly.pdbx_seq_one_letter_code
_entity_poly.pdbx_strand_id
1 'polypeptide(L)'
;MKHKYRRWLHVHNITGIVVLALLVGKSDNGSSESEDWKSKYDKLKDEFRDYIERSRRNEENKREELRIELVKKLLGIADSLTRVSAIYESSSSNSNTCDVIKSYSENIKKNIDIIYDQLLSAMGVIPIEPAAGDKFDDRMHTAVGLEYGTTYPANSVFRVIRKGYRVGDKIVRPAEVIVSKRPFEVPEEEVEVKEVRRKGLLRRISRWIRPTKHRLAELNQRMSEFEHSQEEKLEKLVQDISTLKTKLEAGNQRLNELGSSREEELERLREEIAFLRERIKELELQAEKVEGLTRDISSLREILNELEGRLAPQLQGEVQSKYQVSGIRYQGTGVFKERIINSK
;
A
#
# COMPACT_ATOMS: atom_id res chain seq x y z
N MET A 1 -14.20 -17.15 -3.08
CA MET A 1 -14.83 -18.47 -3.30
C MET A 1 -14.55 -19.11 -4.67
N LYS A 2 -14.48 -18.34 -5.78
CA LYS A 2 -14.22 -18.88 -7.14
C LYS A 2 -12.91 -19.68 -7.31
N HIS A 3 -11.86 -19.37 -6.54
CA HIS A 3 -10.57 -20.09 -6.62
C HIS A 3 -10.58 -21.49 -6.00
N LYS A 4 -11.39 -21.73 -4.96
CA LYS A 4 -11.52 -23.06 -4.32
C LYS A 4 -12.28 -24.05 -5.23
N TYR A 5 -13.32 -23.56 -5.91
CA TYR A 5 -14.11 -24.36 -6.87
C TYR A 5 -13.30 -24.80 -8.10
N ARG A 6 -12.43 -23.94 -8.64
CA ARG A 6 -11.56 -24.28 -9.77
C ARG A 6 -10.54 -25.38 -9.44
N ARG A 7 -10.00 -25.35 -8.22
CA ARG A 7 -9.05 -26.36 -7.71
C ARG A 7 -9.73 -27.71 -7.50
N TRP A 8 -10.98 -27.70 -7.00
CA TRP A 8 -11.80 -28.91 -6.83
C TRP A 8 -12.17 -29.56 -8.17
N LEU A 9 -12.58 -28.77 -9.18
CA LEU A 9 -12.85 -29.29 -10.52
C LEU A 9 -11.59 -29.84 -11.21
N HIS A 10 -10.42 -29.21 -11.05
CA HIS A 10 -9.17 -29.73 -11.64
C HIS A 10 -8.74 -31.06 -11.03
N VAL A 11 -8.84 -31.20 -9.70
CA VAL A 11 -8.44 -32.43 -9.01
C VAL A 11 -9.34 -33.60 -9.43
N HIS A 12 -10.67 -33.39 -9.51
CA HIS A 12 -11.60 -34.43 -9.95
C HIS A 12 -11.42 -34.83 -11.43
N ASN A 13 -11.10 -33.86 -12.30
CA ASN A 13 -10.88 -34.14 -13.72
C ASN A 13 -9.56 -34.92 -13.94
N ILE A 14 -8.51 -34.60 -13.18
CA ILE A 14 -7.24 -35.33 -13.23
C ILE A 14 -7.40 -36.76 -12.70
N THR A 15 -8.14 -36.97 -11.60
CA THR A 15 -8.41 -38.32 -11.10
C THR A 15 -9.24 -39.14 -12.08
N GLY A 16 -10.20 -38.54 -12.78
CA GLY A 16 -10.98 -39.21 -13.83
C GLY A 16 -10.12 -39.64 -15.02
N ILE A 17 -9.20 -38.78 -15.47
CA ILE A 17 -8.27 -39.08 -16.58
C ILE A 17 -7.29 -40.19 -16.20
N VAL A 18 -6.76 -40.18 -14.96
CA VAL A 18 -5.85 -41.23 -14.48
C VAL A 18 -6.54 -42.59 -14.36
N VAL A 19 -7.79 -42.62 -13.90
CA VAL A 19 -8.58 -43.87 -13.81
C VAL A 19 -8.95 -44.40 -15.20
N LEU A 20 -9.30 -43.53 -16.15
CA LEU A 20 -9.54 -43.95 -17.54
C LEU A 20 -8.27 -44.50 -18.20
N ALA A 21 -7.11 -43.86 -17.98
CA ALA A 21 -5.83 -44.32 -18.51
C ALA A 21 -5.42 -45.69 -17.93
N LEU A 22 -5.67 -45.92 -16.63
CA LEU A 22 -5.44 -47.21 -15.98
C LEU A 22 -6.38 -48.31 -16.49
N LEU A 23 -7.61 -47.95 -16.86
CA LEU A 23 -8.59 -48.91 -17.39
C LEU A 23 -8.30 -49.29 -18.86
N VAL A 24 -7.82 -48.33 -19.66
CA VAL A 24 -7.41 -48.54 -21.06
C VAL A 24 -6.15 -49.41 -21.15
N GLY A 25 -5.23 -49.31 -20.19
CA GLY A 25 -4.02 -50.15 -20.15
C GLY A 25 -4.24 -51.65 -19.89
N LYS A 26 -5.50 -52.10 -19.70
CA LYS A 26 -5.83 -53.47 -19.32
C LYS A 26 -6.48 -54.31 -20.43
N SER A 27 -6.64 -53.75 -21.63
CA SER A 27 -7.17 -54.47 -22.80
C SER A 27 -6.03 -54.79 -23.76
N ASP A 28 -5.69 -56.07 -23.88
CA ASP A 28 -4.63 -56.61 -24.73
C ASP A 28 -4.96 -56.51 -26.23
N ASN A 29 -4.86 -55.31 -26.79
CA ASN A 29 -4.72 -55.09 -28.23
C ASN A 29 -3.43 -54.29 -28.49
N GLY A 30 -2.41 -54.96 -29.06
CA GLY A 30 -1.20 -54.36 -29.61
C GLY A 30 -0.17 -53.88 -28.57
N SER A 31 0.90 -54.66 -28.36
CA SER A 31 2.07 -54.24 -27.55
C SER A 31 2.65 -52.87 -27.97
N SER A 32 2.54 -52.52 -29.25
CA SER A 32 2.93 -51.22 -29.82
C SER A 32 2.10 -50.04 -29.31
N GLU A 33 0.77 -50.16 -29.22
CA GLU A 33 -0.06 -49.04 -28.75
C GLU A 33 0.18 -48.78 -27.25
N SER A 34 0.39 -49.83 -26.45
CA SER A 34 0.72 -49.71 -25.02
C SER A 34 2.06 -48.98 -24.79
N GLU A 35 3.08 -49.27 -25.59
CA GLU A 35 4.38 -48.59 -25.54
C GLU A 35 4.29 -47.12 -25.96
N ASP A 36 3.50 -46.81 -27.00
CA ASP A 36 3.25 -45.44 -27.45
C ASP A 36 2.53 -44.61 -26.38
N TRP A 37 1.53 -45.19 -25.69
CA TRP A 37 0.82 -44.52 -24.60
C TRP A 37 1.72 -44.30 -23.37
N LYS A 38 2.60 -45.25 -23.04
CA LYS A 38 3.61 -45.08 -21.99
C LYS A 38 4.59 -43.95 -22.34
N SER A 39 5.10 -43.93 -23.57
CA SER A 39 6.00 -42.87 -24.04
C SER A 39 5.34 -41.48 -23.97
N LYS A 40 4.08 -41.36 -24.38
CA LYS A 40 3.31 -40.11 -24.27
C LYS A 40 3.08 -39.69 -22.81
N TYR A 41 2.78 -40.66 -21.94
CA TYR A 41 2.60 -40.40 -20.51
C TYR A 41 3.89 -39.89 -19.85
N ASP A 42 5.03 -40.52 -20.13
CA ASP A 42 6.33 -40.11 -19.57
C ASP A 42 6.73 -38.71 -20.07
N LYS A 43 6.54 -38.42 -21.36
CA LYS A 43 6.74 -37.07 -21.92
C LYS A 43 5.87 -36.03 -21.22
N LEU A 44 4.58 -36.31 -21.07
CA LEU A 44 3.65 -35.39 -20.39
C LEU A 44 4.03 -35.16 -18.93
N LYS A 45 4.50 -36.21 -18.25
CA LYS A 45 4.97 -36.13 -16.86
C LYS A 45 6.20 -35.26 -16.72
N ASP A 46 7.17 -35.39 -17.63
CA ASP A 46 8.37 -34.55 -17.65
C ASP A 46 8.04 -33.10 -18.02
N GLU A 47 7.20 -32.86 -19.02
CA GLU A 47 6.70 -31.52 -19.37
C GLU A 47 5.99 -30.85 -18.18
N PHE A 48 5.21 -31.62 -17.42
CA PHE A 48 4.52 -31.11 -16.23
C PHE A 48 5.50 -30.79 -15.09
N ARG A 49 6.55 -31.60 -14.90
CA ARG A 49 7.63 -31.31 -13.94
C ARG A 49 8.34 -30.01 -14.32
N ASP A 50 8.72 -29.86 -15.58
CA ASP A 50 9.37 -28.65 -16.11
C ASP A 50 8.46 -27.42 -15.98
N TYR A 51 7.16 -27.58 -16.23
CA TYR A 51 6.18 -26.52 -16.04
C TYR A 51 6.10 -26.07 -14.58
N ILE A 52 6.05 -26.99 -13.62
CA ILE A 52 6.02 -26.65 -12.18
C ILE A 52 7.29 -25.88 -11.80
N GLU A 53 8.46 -26.36 -12.21
CA GLU A 53 9.71 -25.67 -11.88
C GLU A 53 9.79 -24.28 -12.53
N ARG A 54 9.40 -24.16 -13.79
CA ARG A 54 9.34 -22.89 -14.50
C ARG A 54 8.34 -21.93 -13.85
N SER A 55 7.16 -22.43 -13.47
CA SER A 55 6.13 -21.65 -12.77
C SER A 55 6.64 -21.15 -11.42
N ARG A 56 7.31 -22.00 -10.65
CA ARG A 56 7.94 -21.63 -9.38
C ARG A 56 9.00 -20.54 -9.56
N ARG A 57 9.93 -20.70 -10.51
CA ARG A 57 10.95 -19.69 -10.82
C ARG A 57 10.33 -18.37 -11.28
N ASN A 58 9.27 -18.42 -12.09
CA ASN A 58 8.55 -17.23 -12.54
C ASN A 58 7.84 -16.51 -11.38
N GLU A 59 7.25 -17.25 -10.45
CA GLU A 59 6.61 -16.66 -9.26
C GLU A 59 7.66 -15.97 -8.37
N GLU A 60 8.82 -16.60 -8.16
CA GLU A 60 9.91 -16.03 -7.38
C GLU A 60 10.50 -14.78 -8.02
N ASN A 61 10.76 -14.81 -9.34
CA ASN A 61 11.18 -13.64 -10.09
C ASN A 61 10.16 -12.50 -10.01
N LYS A 62 8.86 -12.82 -10.10
CA LYS A 62 7.79 -11.83 -10.02
C LYS A 62 7.68 -11.22 -8.63
N ARG A 63 7.91 -11.98 -7.56
CA ARG A 63 7.98 -11.45 -6.19
C ARG A 63 9.13 -10.46 -6.04
N GLU A 64 10.31 -10.78 -6.57
CA GLU A 64 11.46 -9.87 -6.53
C GLU A 64 11.24 -8.61 -7.39
N GLU A 65 10.63 -8.74 -8.57
CA GLU A 65 10.26 -7.59 -9.40
C GLU A 65 9.27 -6.66 -8.69
N LEU A 66 8.23 -7.22 -8.08
CA LEU A 66 7.26 -6.45 -7.29
C LEU A 66 7.92 -5.77 -6.09
N ARG A 67 8.84 -6.45 -5.39
CA ARG A 67 9.64 -5.84 -4.32
C ARG A 67 10.41 -4.63 -4.84
N ILE A 68 11.13 -4.77 -5.94
CA ILE A 68 11.90 -3.66 -6.55
C ILE A 68 10.98 -2.51 -6.96
N GLU A 69 9.83 -2.80 -7.55
CA GLU A 69 8.88 -1.76 -7.94
C GLU A 69 8.35 -0.96 -6.74
N LEU A 70 8.03 -1.65 -5.64
CA LEU A 70 7.61 -1.01 -4.39
C LEU A 70 8.73 -0.13 -3.80
N VAL A 71 9.97 -0.66 -3.76
CA VAL A 71 11.14 0.09 -3.30
C VAL A 71 11.37 1.33 -4.16
N LYS A 72 11.24 1.25 -5.48
CA LYS A 72 11.36 2.42 -6.38
C LYS A 72 10.38 3.53 -6.03
N LYS A 73 9.13 3.18 -5.72
CA LYS A 73 8.09 4.17 -5.33
C LYS A 73 8.42 4.82 -3.99
N LEU A 74 8.81 4.01 -3.00
CA LEU A 74 9.20 4.50 -1.66
C LEU A 74 10.48 5.34 -1.69
N LEU A 75 11.42 5.03 -2.60
CA LEU A 75 12.65 5.79 -2.77
C LEU A 75 12.37 7.24 -3.18
N GLY A 76 11.29 7.50 -3.92
CA GLY A 76 10.85 8.87 -4.22
C GLY A 76 10.49 9.68 -2.97
N ILE A 77 9.92 9.02 -1.96
CA ILE A 77 9.61 9.61 -0.65
C ILE A 77 10.90 9.81 0.16
N ALA A 78 11.80 8.82 0.14
CA ALA A 78 13.10 8.94 0.79
C ALA A 78 13.91 10.15 0.24
N ASP A 79 13.90 10.37 -1.07
CA ASP A 79 14.53 11.53 -1.69
C ASP A 79 13.83 12.85 -1.29
N SER A 80 12.51 12.87 -1.08
CA SER A 80 11.82 14.08 -0.61
C SER A 80 12.19 14.41 0.83
N LEU A 81 12.33 13.42 1.71
CA LEU A 81 12.85 13.60 3.06
C LEU A 81 14.29 14.17 3.04
N THR A 82 15.14 13.66 2.15
CA THR A 82 16.52 14.16 1.98
C THR A 82 16.53 15.64 1.55
N ARG A 83 15.65 16.02 0.60
CA ARG A 83 15.51 17.43 0.18
C ARG A 83 15.06 18.33 1.33
N VAL A 84 14.12 17.86 2.15
CA VAL A 84 13.66 18.61 3.32
C VAL A 84 14.79 18.79 4.33
N SER A 85 15.57 17.73 4.61
CA SER A 85 16.76 17.81 5.48
C SER A 85 17.78 18.84 4.97
N ALA A 86 18.05 18.87 3.66
CA ALA A 86 18.96 19.84 3.04
C ALA A 86 18.47 21.31 3.12
N ILE A 87 17.16 21.55 3.10
CA ILE A 87 16.58 22.89 3.29
C ILE A 87 16.84 23.38 4.72
N TYR A 88 16.69 22.51 5.73
CA TYR A 88 16.99 22.87 7.11
C TYR A 88 18.47 23.18 7.32
N GLU A 89 19.38 22.46 6.66
CA GLU A 89 20.82 22.72 6.69
C GLU A 89 21.20 24.07 6.06
N SER A 90 20.60 24.39 4.91
CA SER A 90 20.80 25.67 4.23
C SER A 90 20.22 26.85 5.02
N SER A 91 19.11 26.61 5.73
CA SER A 91 18.41 27.62 6.53
C SER A 91 19.10 27.90 7.87
N SER A 92 19.80 26.91 8.44
CA SER A 92 20.60 27.10 9.67
C SER A 92 21.88 27.91 9.43
N SER A 93 22.34 28.01 8.18
CA SER A 93 23.59 28.70 7.81
C SER A 93 23.40 30.20 7.55
N ASN A 94 22.16 30.64 7.30
CA ASN A 94 21.82 32.03 7.05
C ASN A 94 20.94 32.57 8.19
N SER A 95 21.48 33.53 8.96
CA SER A 95 20.79 34.41 9.92
C SER A 95 21.02 34.12 11.41
N ASN A 96 21.18 35.23 12.13
CA ASN A 96 21.12 35.43 13.58
C ASN A 96 19.77 34.96 14.17
N THR A 97 19.47 33.68 14.05
CA THR A 97 18.27 33.05 14.59
C THR A 97 18.47 32.67 16.06
N CYS A 98 17.41 32.83 16.85
CA CYS A 98 17.36 32.47 18.27
C CYS A 98 17.79 31.00 18.49
N ASP A 99 18.61 30.74 19.52
CA ASP A 99 19.16 29.41 19.81
C ASP A 99 18.09 28.31 19.98
N VAL A 100 16.90 28.69 20.44
CA VAL A 100 15.74 27.79 20.53
C VAL A 100 15.27 27.31 19.16
N ILE A 101 15.28 28.18 18.15
CA ILE A 101 14.87 27.84 16.78
C ILE A 101 15.91 26.92 16.13
N LYS A 102 17.21 27.20 16.36
CA LYS A 102 18.30 26.33 15.90
C LYS A 102 18.18 24.93 16.51
N SER A 103 18.05 24.85 17.84
CA SER A 103 17.87 23.56 18.53
C SER A 103 16.65 22.78 18.02
N TYR A 104 15.52 23.47 17.81
CA TYR A 104 14.32 22.82 17.26
C TYR A 104 14.54 22.31 15.84
N SER A 105 15.20 23.10 14.98
CA SER A 105 15.51 22.70 13.60
C SER A 105 16.49 21.51 13.52
N GLU A 106 17.50 21.48 14.38
CA GLU A 106 18.44 20.35 14.49
C GLU A 106 17.74 19.08 14.97
N ASN A 107 16.83 19.19 15.93
CA ASN A 107 16.02 18.06 16.38
C ASN A 107 15.12 17.53 15.26
N ILE A 108 14.47 18.40 14.49
CA ILE A 108 13.67 17.98 13.32
C ILE A 108 14.56 17.26 12.30
N LYS A 109 15.73 17.82 11.98
CA LYS A 109 16.70 17.20 11.06
C LYS A 109 17.06 15.78 11.50
N LYS A 110 17.47 15.62 12.77
CA LYS A 110 17.80 14.30 13.34
C LYS A 110 16.63 13.31 13.23
N ASN A 111 15.41 13.76 13.51
CA ASN A 111 14.23 12.91 13.37
C ASN A 111 13.99 12.49 11.91
N ILE A 112 14.16 13.40 10.95
CA ILE A 112 14.05 13.10 9.52
C ILE A 112 15.11 12.08 9.10
N ASP A 113 16.35 12.26 9.53
CA ASP A 113 17.46 11.35 9.21
C ASP A 113 17.22 9.96 9.82
N ILE A 114 16.70 9.88 11.05
CA ILE A 114 16.31 8.60 11.68
C ILE A 114 15.19 7.91 10.89
N ILE A 115 14.14 8.65 10.51
CA ILE A 115 13.02 8.09 9.73
C ILE A 115 13.52 7.59 8.38
N TYR A 116 14.45 8.31 7.76
CA TYR A 116 15.08 7.93 6.51
C TYR A 116 15.86 6.61 6.65
N ASP A 117 16.71 6.49 7.67
CA ASP A 117 17.48 5.27 7.91
C ASP A 117 16.59 4.08 8.26
N GLN A 118 15.53 4.30 9.03
CA GLN A 118 14.52 3.29 9.32
C GLN A 118 13.80 2.82 8.05
N LEU A 119 13.44 3.75 7.16
CA LEU A 119 12.80 3.45 5.89
C LEU A 119 13.71 2.62 4.98
N LEU A 120 14.98 3.01 4.83
CA LEU A 120 15.96 2.25 4.05
C LEU A 120 16.19 0.84 4.62
N SER A 121 16.32 0.75 5.95
CA SER A 121 16.50 -0.53 6.66
C SER A 121 15.30 -1.46 6.46
N ALA A 122 14.07 -0.92 6.57
CA ALA A 122 12.85 -1.68 6.35
C ALA A 122 12.70 -2.21 4.91
N MET A 123 13.23 -1.47 3.93
CA MET A 123 13.25 -1.88 2.53
C MET A 123 14.37 -2.89 2.21
N GLY A 124 15.35 -3.08 3.10
CA GLY A 124 16.50 -3.94 2.85
C GLY A 124 17.38 -3.46 1.69
N VAL A 125 17.42 -2.14 1.46
CA VAL A 125 18.23 -1.54 0.40
C VAL A 125 19.63 -1.23 0.89
N ILE A 126 20.61 -1.38 0.01
CA ILE A 126 22.00 -1.02 0.26
C ILE A 126 22.34 0.19 -0.62
N PRO A 127 22.84 1.29 -0.04
CA PRO A 127 23.24 2.46 -0.80
C PRO A 127 24.47 2.17 -1.67
N ILE A 128 24.50 2.77 -2.85
CA ILE A 128 25.63 2.80 -3.78
C ILE A 128 26.17 4.23 -3.73
N GLU A 129 27.29 4.41 -3.03
CA GLU A 129 27.94 5.70 -2.81
C GLU A 129 29.46 5.53 -3.00
N PRO A 130 29.93 5.52 -4.27
CA PRO A 130 31.35 5.44 -4.57
C PRO A 130 32.08 6.67 -4.01
N ALA A 131 33.29 6.46 -3.50
CA ALA A 131 34.15 7.53 -3.04
C ALA A 131 34.76 8.30 -4.22
N ALA A 132 35.20 9.53 -3.96
CA ALA A 132 35.95 10.29 -4.95
C ALA A 132 37.27 9.55 -5.29
N GLY A 133 37.50 9.29 -6.57
CA GLY A 133 38.62 8.49 -7.08
C GLY A 133 38.29 7.04 -7.42
N ASP A 134 37.13 6.53 -7.00
CA ASP A 134 36.71 5.16 -7.34
C ASP A 134 36.49 4.99 -8.85
N LYS A 135 36.69 3.76 -9.34
CA LYS A 135 36.48 3.44 -10.75
C LYS A 135 35.00 3.57 -11.11
N PHE A 136 34.72 4.26 -12.21
CA PHE A 136 33.37 4.31 -12.76
C PHE A 136 32.94 2.95 -13.33
N ASP A 137 31.72 2.51 -13.02
CA ASP A 137 31.11 1.26 -13.47
C ASP A 137 29.73 1.59 -14.07
N ASP A 138 29.56 1.36 -15.37
CA ASP A 138 28.32 1.62 -16.12
C ASP A 138 27.11 0.86 -15.55
N ARG A 139 27.32 -0.26 -14.84
CA ARG A 139 26.24 -1.04 -14.26
C ARG A 139 25.67 -0.37 -13.03
N MET A 140 26.53 0.23 -12.20
CA MET A 140 26.17 0.79 -10.88
C MET A 140 26.03 2.31 -10.88
N HIS A 141 26.65 2.99 -11.85
CA HIS A 141 26.76 4.44 -11.88
C HIS A 141 26.20 5.01 -13.19
N THR A 142 25.63 6.20 -13.11
CA THR A 142 25.17 7.00 -14.25
C THR A 142 25.92 8.32 -14.23
N ALA A 143 26.74 8.57 -15.24
CA ALA A 143 27.49 9.81 -15.37
C ALA A 143 26.54 10.93 -15.80
N VAL A 144 26.28 11.89 -14.91
CA VAL A 144 25.45 13.07 -15.20
C VAL A 144 26.27 14.29 -15.61
N GLY A 145 27.57 14.26 -15.40
CA GLY A 145 28.48 15.35 -15.76
C GLY A 145 29.94 14.90 -15.80
N LEU A 146 30.77 15.79 -16.35
CA LEU A 146 32.21 15.61 -16.43
C LEU A 146 32.90 16.78 -15.72
N GLU A 147 33.88 16.48 -14.88
CA GLU A 147 34.73 17.47 -14.23
C GLU A 147 36.14 17.40 -14.81
N TYR A 148 36.69 18.55 -15.21
CA TYR A 148 38.03 18.66 -15.81
C TYR A 148 39.04 19.11 -14.76
N GLY A 149 40.32 18.74 -14.95
CA GLY A 149 41.41 19.22 -14.09
C GLY A 149 41.39 18.68 -12.65
N THR A 150 40.68 17.57 -12.40
CA THR A 150 40.65 16.97 -11.05
C THR A 150 41.94 16.22 -10.73
N THR A 151 42.22 16.05 -9.43
CA THR A 151 43.33 15.25 -8.92
C THR A 151 43.16 13.76 -9.20
N TYR A 152 41.93 13.30 -9.49
CA TYR A 152 41.59 11.90 -9.68
C TYR A 152 41.86 11.40 -11.11
N PRO A 153 42.14 10.10 -11.30
CA PRO A 153 42.38 9.50 -12.62
C PRO A 153 41.25 9.76 -13.62
N ALA A 154 41.55 9.73 -14.92
CA ALA A 154 40.49 9.78 -15.93
C ALA A 154 39.53 8.60 -15.78
N ASN A 155 38.24 8.83 -16.02
CA ASN A 155 37.18 7.83 -15.88
C ASN A 155 36.99 7.30 -14.43
N SER A 156 37.26 8.14 -13.45
CA SER A 156 36.96 7.90 -12.03
C SER A 156 35.81 8.79 -11.54
N VAL A 157 35.13 8.39 -10.48
CA VAL A 157 34.09 9.17 -9.83
C VAL A 157 34.71 10.40 -9.16
N PHE A 158 34.26 11.60 -9.51
CA PHE A 158 34.66 12.83 -8.83
C PHE A 158 33.78 13.11 -7.60
N ARG A 159 32.46 13.06 -7.77
CA ARG A 159 31.48 13.17 -6.67
C ARG A 159 30.14 12.53 -7.02
N VAL A 160 29.42 12.12 -6.00
CA VAL A 160 28.03 11.63 -6.10
C VAL A 160 27.08 12.82 -5.98
N ILE A 161 26.20 12.98 -6.97
CA ILE A 161 25.11 13.97 -6.94
C ILE A 161 23.86 13.38 -6.30
N ARG A 162 23.59 12.11 -6.61
CA ARG A 162 22.45 11.39 -6.08
C ARG A 162 22.84 9.94 -5.79
N LYS A 163 22.61 9.51 -4.55
CA LYS A 163 22.94 8.14 -4.11
C LYS A 163 22.17 7.10 -4.93
N GLY A 164 22.84 6.01 -5.30
CA GLY A 164 22.20 4.83 -5.90
C GLY A 164 21.75 3.84 -4.83
N TYR A 165 20.95 2.85 -5.22
CA TYR A 165 20.45 1.81 -4.31
C TYR A 165 20.34 0.46 -5.02
N ARG A 166 20.67 -0.61 -4.29
CA ARG A 166 20.49 -2.01 -4.72
C ARG A 166 19.75 -2.83 -3.67
N VAL A 167 19.05 -3.87 -4.11
CA VAL A 167 18.41 -4.89 -3.26
C VAL A 167 19.02 -6.24 -3.65
N GLY A 168 19.76 -6.84 -2.72
CA GLY A 168 20.61 -8.00 -3.04
C GLY A 168 21.57 -7.67 -4.19
N ASP A 169 21.48 -8.43 -5.28
CA ASP A 169 22.29 -8.26 -6.48
C ASP A 169 21.61 -7.40 -7.57
N LYS A 170 20.35 -7.00 -7.38
CA LYS A 170 19.60 -6.21 -8.36
C LYS A 170 19.70 -4.73 -8.04
N ILE A 171 20.06 -3.94 -9.05
CA ILE A 171 20.18 -2.48 -8.94
C ILE A 171 18.79 -1.87 -9.10
N VAL A 172 18.36 -1.13 -8.09
CA VAL A 172 17.06 -0.44 -8.08
C VAL A 172 17.18 0.90 -8.80
N ARG A 173 18.24 1.65 -8.47
CA ARG A 173 18.60 2.93 -9.08
C ARG A 173 20.13 3.05 -9.09
N PRO A 174 20.78 3.32 -10.23
CA PRO A 174 22.22 3.60 -10.27
C PRO A 174 22.53 4.93 -9.57
N ALA A 175 23.75 5.09 -9.07
CA ALA A 175 24.19 6.36 -8.47
C ALA A 175 24.47 7.38 -9.57
N GLU A 176 23.94 8.60 -9.44
CA GLU A 176 24.24 9.69 -10.36
C GLU A 176 25.54 10.36 -9.92
N VAL A 177 26.56 10.33 -10.77
CA VAL A 177 27.91 10.77 -10.44
C VAL A 177 28.45 11.73 -11.49
N ILE A 178 29.36 12.59 -11.07
CA ILE A 178 30.21 13.37 -11.97
C ILE A 178 31.52 12.61 -12.13
N VAL A 179 31.97 12.42 -13.38
CA VAL A 179 33.17 11.64 -13.71
C VAL A 179 34.34 12.58 -14.03
N SER A 180 35.53 12.25 -13.55
CA SER A 180 36.77 12.97 -13.86
C SER A 180 37.20 12.70 -15.29
N LYS A 181 37.48 13.77 -16.04
CA LYS A 181 38.12 13.73 -17.36
C LYS A 181 39.40 14.56 -17.33
N ARG A 182 40.57 13.91 -17.38
CA ARG A 182 41.82 14.63 -17.72
C ARG A 182 41.83 14.85 -19.24
N PRO A 183 42.02 16.11 -19.67
CA PRO A 183 43.38 16.62 -19.86
C PRO A 183 43.58 18.07 -19.39
N PHE A 184 44.75 18.36 -18.80
CA PHE A 184 45.38 19.67 -18.84
C PHE A 184 46.81 19.46 -19.33
N GLU A 185 47.02 19.67 -20.62
CA GLU A 185 48.32 20.02 -21.18
C GLU A 185 48.11 21.37 -21.84
N VAL A 186 48.76 22.41 -21.31
CA VAL A 186 48.90 23.69 -22.00
C VAL A 186 50.20 23.61 -22.79
N PRO A 187 50.18 23.64 -24.13
CA PRO A 187 51.40 23.86 -24.88
C PRO A 187 51.82 25.31 -24.69
N GLU A 188 53.02 25.51 -24.16
CA GLU A 188 53.75 26.77 -24.28
C GLU A 188 54.10 26.96 -25.75
N GLU A 189 53.35 27.81 -26.48
CA GLU A 189 53.80 28.33 -27.77
C GLU A 189 54.29 29.77 -27.60
N GLU A 190 55.58 29.95 -27.87
CA GLU A 190 56.31 31.20 -27.89
C GLU A 190 55.71 32.18 -28.92
N VAL A 191 55.56 33.43 -28.49
CA VAL A 191 55.05 34.53 -29.32
C VAL A 191 56.18 35.07 -30.20
N GLU A 192 56.14 34.80 -31.51
CA GLU A 192 56.94 35.54 -32.50
C GLU A 192 56.09 36.60 -33.21
N VAL A 193 56.33 37.88 -32.90
CA VAL A 193 55.66 39.02 -33.54
C VAL A 193 56.44 39.46 -34.79
N LYS A 194 55.87 39.29 -35.99
CA LYS A 194 56.26 40.06 -37.19
C LYS A 194 55.22 41.13 -37.49
N GLU A 195 55.65 42.39 -37.48
CA GLU A 195 54.85 43.55 -37.85
C GLU A 195 54.44 43.52 -39.34
N VAL A 196 53.14 43.65 -39.62
CA VAL A 196 52.65 44.03 -40.95
C VAL A 196 51.75 45.26 -40.84
N ARG A 197 52.28 46.37 -41.34
CA ARG A 197 51.69 47.71 -41.45
C ARG A 197 50.49 47.67 -42.42
N ARG A 198 49.26 47.91 -41.94
CA ARG A 198 48.07 48.11 -42.79
C ARG A 198 47.33 49.42 -42.47
N LYS A 199 47.71 50.51 -43.17
CA LYS A 199 46.83 51.68 -43.37
C LYS A 199 45.75 51.28 -44.38
N GLY A 200 44.51 51.05 -43.94
CA GLY A 200 43.40 50.84 -44.88
C GLY A 200 42.10 50.21 -44.36
N LEU A 201 42.07 49.64 -43.14
CA LEU A 201 40.87 48.96 -42.65
C LEU A 201 39.78 49.92 -42.13
N LEU A 202 40.18 51.00 -41.45
CA LEU A 202 39.25 51.93 -40.78
C LEU A 202 38.34 52.69 -41.77
N ARG A 203 38.76 52.85 -43.03
CA ARG A 203 37.98 53.48 -44.12
C ARG A 203 36.95 52.55 -44.79
N ARG A 204 37.02 51.24 -44.50
CA ARG A 204 36.02 50.24 -44.94
C ARG A 204 34.98 49.98 -43.84
N ILE A 205 35.39 50.01 -42.58
CA ILE A 205 34.49 49.84 -41.42
C ILE A 205 33.54 51.04 -41.29
N SER A 206 34.03 52.26 -41.50
CA SER A 206 33.20 53.48 -41.37
C SER A 206 32.08 53.63 -42.42
N ARG A 207 32.10 52.83 -43.50
CA ARG A 207 31.03 52.78 -44.52
C ARG A 207 29.99 51.70 -44.24
N TRP A 208 30.28 50.75 -43.37
CA TRP A 208 29.38 49.66 -43.01
C TRP A 208 28.42 50.05 -41.87
N ILE A 209 28.69 51.16 -41.16
CA ILE A 209 27.95 51.61 -39.97
C ILE A 209 27.07 52.84 -40.27
N ARG A 210 26.32 52.83 -41.39
CA ARG A 210 25.00 53.49 -41.57
C ARG A 210 24.47 53.20 -42.99
N PRO A 211 23.18 52.83 -43.17
CA PRO A 211 22.03 53.20 -42.35
C PRO A 211 21.16 52.01 -41.88
N THR A 212 20.88 51.91 -40.57
CA THR A 212 19.89 50.96 -40.02
C THR A 212 19.06 51.56 -38.89
N LYS A 213 18.68 52.85 -38.98
CA LYS A 213 17.68 53.40 -38.05
C LYS A 213 16.36 52.61 -38.11
N HIS A 214 15.94 52.17 -39.30
CA HIS A 214 14.72 51.38 -39.48
C HIS A 214 14.84 49.94 -38.94
N ARG A 215 15.99 49.26 -39.08
CA ARG A 215 16.16 47.91 -38.51
C ARG A 215 16.27 47.92 -36.98
N LEU A 216 16.81 48.98 -36.39
CA LEU A 216 16.82 49.14 -34.93
C LEU A 216 15.42 49.47 -34.40
N ALA A 217 14.64 50.28 -35.13
CA ALA A 217 13.23 50.52 -34.79
C ALA A 217 12.38 49.25 -34.91
N GLU A 218 12.60 48.45 -35.97
CA GLU A 218 11.92 47.17 -36.17
C GLU A 218 12.30 46.13 -35.10
N LEU A 219 13.57 46.07 -34.70
CA LEU A 219 14.03 45.22 -33.60
C LEU A 219 13.45 45.67 -32.26
N ASN A 220 13.40 46.98 -31.98
CA ASN A 220 12.78 47.49 -30.77
C ASN A 220 11.27 47.20 -30.74
N GLN A 221 10.59 47.31 -31.89
CA GLN A 221 9.17 46.97 -31.99
C GLN A 221 8.93 45.47 -31.74
N ARG A 222 9.72 44.59 -32.35
CA ARG A 222 9.63 43.13 -32.10
C ARG A 222 9.99 42.76 -30.67
N MET A 223 10.95 43.45 -30.06
CA MET A 223 11.28 43.27 -28.65
C MET A 223 10.09 43.66 -27.77
N SER A 224 9.45 44.80 -28.03
CA SER A 224 8.26 45.23 -27.28
C SER A 224 7.05 44.30 -27.49
N GLU A 225 6.84 43.81 -28.70
CA GLU A 225 5.78 42.82 -29.01
C GLU A 225 6.04 41.49 -28.30
N PHE A 226 7.31 41.07 -28.23
CA PHE A 226 7.72 39.88 -27.49
C PHE A 226 7.55 40.06 -25.98
N GLU A 227 7.99 41.19 -25.41
CA GLU A 227 7.79 41.54 -24.01
C GLU A 227 6.31 41.52 -23.64
N HIS A 228 5.45 42.17 -24.43
CA HIS A 228 4.00 42.18 -24.19
C HIS A 228 3.39 40.78 -24.31
N SER A 229 3.86 39.95 -25.26
CA SER A 229 3.42 38.55 -25.38
C SER A 229 3.85 37.68 -24.19
N GLN A 230 5.02 37.95 -23.60
CA GLN A 230 5.46 37.24 -22.39
C GLN A 230 4.71 37.73 -21.15
N GLU A 231 4.46 39.03 -21.03
CA GLU A 231 3.66 39.62 -19.95
C GLU A 231 2.23 39.07 -19.98
N GLU A 232 1.58 39.00 -21.14
CA GLU A 232 0.23 38.44 -21.28
C GLU A 232 0.17 36.94 -20.89
N LYS A 233 1.21 36.17 -21.25
CA LYS A 233 1.33 34.76 -20.83
C LYS A 233 1.57 34.63 -19.33
N LEU A 234 2.38 35.51 -18.75
CA LEU A 234 2.62 35.56 -17.31
C LEU A 234 1.34 35.92 -16.54
N GLU A 235 0.57 36.91 -17.01
CA GLU A 235 -0.71 37.28 -16.42
C GLU A 235 -1.72 36.14 -16.46
N LYS A 236 -1.84 35.44 -17.61
CA LYS A 236 -2.68 34.25 -17.74
C LYS A 236 -2.26 33.14 -16.77
N LEU A 237 -0.95 32.88 -16.63
CA LEU A 237 -0.45 31.89 -15.68
C LEU A 237 -0.71 32.28 -14.22
N VAL A 238 -0.56 33.57 -13.87
CA VAL A 238 -0.88 34.08 -12.54
C VAL A 238 -2.37 33.92 -12.25
N GLN A 239 -3.22 34.22 -13.23
CA GLN A 239 -4.66 34.03 -13.12
C GLN A 239 -5.01 32.55 -12.96
N ASP A 240 -4.45 31.65 -13.76
CA ASP A 240 -4.65 30.21 -13.65
C ASP A 240 -4.20 29.68 -12.29
N ILE A 241 -3.03 30.09 -11.79
CA ILE A 241 -2.54 29.75 -10.46
C ILE A 241 -3.52 30.22 -9.37
N SER A 242 -4.07 31.42 -9.51
CA SER A 242 -5.06 31.94 -8.55
C SER A 242 -6.36 31.10 -8.56
N THR A 243 -6.84 30.69 -9.73
CA THR A 243 -8.03 29.83 -9.83
C THR A 243 -7.79 28.42 -9.33
N LEU A 244 -6.57 27.89 -9.52
CA LEU A 244 -6.18 26.59 -8.98
C LEU A 244 -6.05 26.64 -7.46
N LYS A 245 -5.53 27.74 -6.91
CA LYS A 245 -5.44 27.95 -5.46
C LYS A 245 -6.83 27.98 -4.81
N THR A 246 -7.79 28.71 -5.38
CA THR A 246 -9.16 28.75 -4.84
C THR A 246 -9.86 27.39 -4.96
N LYS A 247 -9.66 26.65 -6.05
CA LYS A 247 -10.15 25.27 -6.19
C LYS A 247 -9.55 24.31 -5.16
N LEU A 248 -8.26 24.45 -4.86
CA LEU A 248 -7.56 23.65 -3.85
C LEU A 248 -8.10 23.95 -2.44
N GLU A 249 -8.28 25.23 -2.11
CA GLU A 249 -8.87 25.66 -0.83
C GLU A 249 -10.29 25.13 -0.65
N ALA A 250 -11.14 25.24 -1.69
CA ALA A 250 -12.49 24.67 -1.68
C ALA A 250 -12.49 23.13 -1.57
N GLY A 251 -11.52 22.45 -2.21
CA GLY A 251 -11.35 21.01 -2.08
C GLY A 251 -10.98 20.59 -0.66
N ASN A 252 -10.08 21.32 -0.01
CA ASN A 252 -9.67 21.07 1.38
C ASN A 252 -10.82 21.30 2.36
N GLN A 253 -11.63 22.34 2.15
CA GLN A 253 -12.83 22.58 2.97
C GLN A 253 -13.82 21.42 2.87
N ARG A 254 -14.11 20.95 1.66
CA ARG A 254 -14.98 19.78 1.44
C ARG A 254 -14.43 18.52 2.09
N LEU A 255 -13.12 18.30 2.05
CA LEU A 255 -12.49 17.16 2.74
C LEU A 255 -12.64 17.25 4.26
N ASN A 256 -12.51 18.45 4.83
CA ASN A 256 -12.71 18.67 6.26
C ASN A 256 -14.18 18.46 6.67
N GLU A 257 -15.14 18.98 5.88
CA GLU A 257 -16.58 18.78 6.12
C GLU A 257 -16.99 17.30 6.01
N LEU A 258 -16.47 16.58 5.02
CA LEU A 258 -16.70 15.13 4.89
C LEU A 258 -16.05 14.36 6.05
N GLY A 259 -14.87 14.80 6.51
CA GLY A 259 -14.20 14.26 7.69
C GLY A 259 -15.04 14.43 8.95
N SER A 260 -15.50 15.66 9.23
CA SER A 260 -16.32 15.96 10.41
C SER A 260 -17.66 15.24 10.37
N SER A 261 -18.35 15.23 9.23
CA SER A 261 -19.62 14.49 9.07
C SER A 261 -19.44 13.00 9.32
N ARG A 262 -18.33 12.40 8.85
CA ARG A 262 -18.04 10.99 9.06
C ARG A 262 -17.69 10.68 10.51
N GLU A 263 -16.97 11.57 11.18
CA GLU A 263 -16.68 11.44 12.62
C GLU A 263 -17.95 11.54 13.46
N GLU A 264 -18.86 12.46 13.14
CA GLU A 264 -20.17 12.58 13.80
C GLU A 264 -21.03 11.32 13.59
N GLU A 265 -21.07 10.76 12.38
CA GLU A 265 -21.80 9.51 12.11
C GLU A 265 -21.21 8.33 12.88
N LEU A 266 -19.89 8.23 12.96
CA LEU A 266 -19.22 7.18 13.73
C LEU A 266 -19.50 7.29 15.22
N GLU A 267 -19.58 8.50 15.76
CA GLU A 267 -19.89 8.70 17.17
C GLU A 267 -21.35 8.37 17.47
N ARG A 268 -22.30 8.76 16.60
CA ARG A 268 -23.71 8.32 16.73
C ARG A 268 -23.86 6.81 16.71
N LEU A 269 -23.16 6.12 15.80
CA LEU A 269 -23.19 4.66 15.73
C LEU A 269 -22.56 4.01 16.97
N ARG A 270 -21.53 4.62 17.56
CA ARG A 270 -20.94 4.13 18.83
C ARG A 270 -21.92 4.25 19.99
N GLU A 271 -22.62 5.38 20.09
CA GLU A 271 -23.66 5.59 21.10
C GLU A 271 -24.81 4.59 20.93
N GLU A 272 -25.26 4.36 19.69
CA GLU A 272 -26.30 3.38 19.39
C GLU A 272 -25.87 1.94 19.75
N ILE A 273 -24.64 1.56 19.40
CA ILE A 273 -24.07 0.25 19.79
C ILE A 273 -23.97 0.12 21.31
N ALA A 274 -23.57 1.18 22.02
CA ALA A 274 -23.49 1.17 23.48
C ALA A 274 -24.88 0.99 24.11
N PHE A 275 -25.89 1.70 23.60
CA PHE A 275 -27.28 1.55 24.03
C PHE A 275 -27.82 0.14 23.80
N LEU A 276 -27.60 -0.43 22.61
CA LEU A 276 -28.02 -1.79 22.28
C LEU A 276 -27.36 -2.83 23.18
N ARG A 277 -26.07 -2.66 23.52
CA ARG A 277 -25.36 -3.55 24.45
C ARG A 277 -25.97 -3.52 25.85
N GLU A 278 -26.32 -2.35 26.35
CA GLU A 278 -26.93 -2.22 27.67
C GLU A 278 -28.32 -2.86 27.69
N ARG A 279 -29.09 -2.68 26.62
CA ARG A 279 -30.39 -3.34 26.46
C ARG A 279 -30.29 -4.86 26.40
N ILE A 280 -29.27 -5.40 25.73
CA ILE A 280 -29.01 -6.84 25.69
C ILE A 280 -28.71 -7.37 27.10
N LYS A 281 -27.85 -6.70 27.88
CA LYS A 281 -27.57 -7.12 29.27
C LYS A 281 -28.83 -7.13 30.14
N GLU A 282 -29.69 -6.12 29.99
CA GLU A 282 -30.95 -6.04 30.73
C GLU A 282 -31.87 -7.22 30.40
N LEU A 283 -31.97 -7.59 29.11
CA LEU A 283 -32.74 -8.73 28.66
C LEU A 283 -32.15 -10.07 29.11
N GLU A 284 -30.82 -10.21 29.12
CA GLU A 284 -30.13 -11.39 29.66
C GLU A 284 -30.43 -11.58 31.15
N LEU A 285 -30.40 -10.50 31.95
CA LEU A 285 -30.76 -10.54 33.37
C LEU A 285 -32.22 -10.95 33.58
N GLN A 286 -33.13 -10.46 32.73
CA GLN A 286 -34.54 -10.87 32.77
C GLN A 286 -34.71 -12.36 32.44
N ALA A 287 -33.98 -12.87 31.44
CA ALA A 287 -34.00 -14.28 31.07
C ALA A 287 -33.51 -15.16 32.22
N GLU A 288 -32.42 -14.78 32.90
CA GLU A 288 -31.89 -15.50 34.06
C GLU A 288 -32.92 -15.56 35.21
N LYS A 289 -33.64 -14.45 35.46
CA LYS A 289 -34.72 -14.43 36.45
C LYS A 289 -35.87 -15.37 36.10
N VAL A 290 -36.24 -15.48 34.82
CA VAL A 290 -37.29 -16.41 34.34
C VAL A 290 -36.82 -17.87 34.46
N GLU A 291 -35.54 -18.14 34.18
CA GLU A 291 -34.95 -19.46 34.41
C GLU A 291 -34.95 -19.85 35.91
N GLY A 292 -34.70 -18.90 36.81
CA GLY A 292 -34.84 -19.12 38.25
C GLY A 292 -36.27 -19.52 38.63
N LEU A 293 -37.26 -18.73 38.20
CA LEU A 293 -38.67 -18.98 38.48
C LEU A 293 -39.16 -20.32 37.91
N THR A 294 -38.68 -20.74 36.74
CA THR A 294 -39.04 -22.03 36.15
C THR A 294 -38.45 -23.21 36.92
N ARG A 295 -37.23 -23.08 37.48
CA ARG A 295 -36.67 -24.07 38.42
C ARG A 295 -37.51 -24.15 39.69
N ASP A 296 -37.88 -23.01 40.27
CA ASP A 296 -38.69 -22.95 41.48
C ASP A 296 -40.06 -23.61 41.27
N ILE A 297 -40.76 -23.29 40.17
CA ILE A 297 -42.04 -23.92 39.80
C ILE A 297 -41.88 -25.44 39.63
N SER A 298 -40.78 -25.90 39.04
CA SER A 298 -40.51 -27.32 38.87
C SER A 298 -40.33 -28.02 40.23
N SER A 299 -39.60 -27.42 41.16
CA SER A 299 -39.44 -27.94 42.52
C SER A 299 -40.75 -27.95 43.30
N LEU A 300 -41.57 -26.90 43.16
CA LEU A 300 -42.90 -26.84 43.77
C LEU A 300 -43.83 -27.92 43.20
N ARG A 301 -43.73 -28.22 41.91
CA ARG A 301 -44.50 -29.29 41.25
C ARG A 301 -44.07 -30.67 41.74
N GLU A 302 -42.78 -30.86 42.00
CA GLU A 302 -42.24 -32.10 42.54
C GLU A 302 -42.72 -32.32 43.98
N ILE A 303 -42.69 -31.28 44.81
CA ILE A 303 -43.27 -31.29 46.18
C ILE A 303 -44.77 -31.56 46.12
N LEU A 304 -45.50 -30.91 45.21
CA LEU A 304 -46.94 -31.13 45.04
C LEU A 304 -47.24 -32.59 44.69
N ASN A 305 -46.50 -33.18 43.74
CA ASN A 305 -46.64 -34.59 43.38
C ASN A 305 -46.33 -35.53 44.56
N GLU A 306 -45.32 -35.20 45.39
CA GLU A 306 -44.99 -35.99 46.56
C GLU A 306 -46.10 -35.93 47.62
N LEU A 307 -46.70 -34.75 47.84
CA LEU A 307 -47.83 -34.57 48.75
C LEU A 307 -49.09 -35.28 48.24
N GLU A 308 -49.42 -35.16 46.95
CA GLU A 308 -50.53 -35.89 46.32
C GLU A 308 -50.31 -37.41 46.43
N GLY A 309 -49.08 -37.90 46.24
CA GLY A 309 -48.72 -39.29 46.43
C GLY A 309 -48.90 -39.79 47.88
N ARG A 310 -48.71 -38.92 48.88
CA ARG A 310 -48.96 -39.22 50.30
C ARG A 310 -50.44 -39.17 50.68
N LEU A 311 -51.21 -38.25 50.06
CA LEU A 311 -52.65 -38.08 50.29
C LEU A 311 -53.51 -39.15 49.58
N ALA A 312 -53.08 -39.65 48.42
CA ALA A 312 -53.79 -40.68 47.65
C ALA A 312 -54.15 -41.95 48.46
N PRO A 313 -53.24 -42.57 49.24
CA PRO A 313 -53.59 -43.72 50.09
C PRO A 313 -54.42 -43.35 51.33
N GLN A 314 -54.29 -42.14 51.87
CA GLN A 314 -55.05 -41.68 53.04
C GLN A 314 -56.54 -41.43 52.70
N LEU A 315 -56.81 -40.84 51.54
CA LEU A 315 -58.17 -40.64 51.04
C LEU A 315 -58.83 -41.96 50.61
N GLN A 316 -58.09 -42.93 50.08
CA GLN A 316 -58.63 -44.28 49.84
C GLN A 316 -58.97 -45.02 51.14
N GLY A 317 -58.16 -44.86 52.19
CA GLY A 317 -58.43 -45.43 53.52
C GLY A 317 -59.63 -44.79 54.22
N GLU A 318 -59.77 -43.46 54.16
CA GLU A 318 -60.92 -42.76 54.75
C GLU A 318 -62.23 -43.04 54.02
N VAL A 319 -62.21 -43.11 52.68
CA VAL A 319 -63.40 -43.46 51.87
C VAL A 319 -63.81 -44.92 52.12
N GLN A 320 -62.87 -45.87 52.21
CA GLN A 320 -63.23 -47.25 52.58
C GLN A 320 -63.79 -47.37 54.00
N SER A 321 -63.32 -46.55 54.96
CA SER A 321 -63.85 -46.54 56.32
C SER A 321 -65.23 -45.87 56.45
N LYS A 322 -65.52 -44.83 55.66
CA LYS A 322 -66.82 -44.13 55.66
C LYS A 322 -67.91 -44.87 54.88
N TYR A 323 -67.56 -45.63 53.84
CA TYR A 323 -68.53 -46.36 53.02
C TYR A 323 -68.80 -47.82 53.45
N GLN A 324 -68.14 -48.31 54.52
CA GLN A 324 -68.53 -49.57 55.16
C GLN A 324 -69.68 -49.43 56.18
N VAL A 325 -70.09 -48.20 56.52
CA VAL A 325 -71.20 -47.95 57.48
C VAL A 325 -72.51 -47.55 56.79
N SER A 326 -72.52 -47.28 55.47
CA SER A 326 -73.76 -47.02 54.74
C SER A 326 -73.72 -47.67 53.35
N GLY A 327 -74.29 -48.87 53.27
CA GLY A 327 -74.47 -49.59 52.01
C GLY A 327 -75.43 -48.84 51.08
N ILE A 328 -74.91 -47.96 50.22
CA ILE A 328 -75.61 -47.50 49.02
C ILE A 328 -74.61 -47.47 47.86
N ARG A 329 -74.88 -48.33 46.88
CA ARG A 329 -74.16 -48.47 45.62
C ARG A 329 -74.57 -47.29 44.71
N TYR A 330 -73.64 -46.41 44.35
CA TYR A 330 -73.84 -45.42 43.28
C TYR A 330 -72.82 -45.63 42.16
N GLN A 331 -73.33 -46.04 40.99
CA GLN A 331 -72.69 -45.85 39.69
C GLN A 331 -73.04 -44.44 39.20
N GLY A 332 -72.08 -43.69 38.65
CA GLY A 332 -72.38 -42.38 38.08
C GLY A 332 -71.17 -41.64 37.52
N THR A 333 -71.03 -41.73 36.20
CA THR A 333 -70.19 -40.90 35.33
C THR A 333 -70.47 -39.40 35.47
N GLY A 334 -69.44 -38.54 35.41
CA GLY A 334 -69.63 -37.08 35.41
C GLY A 334 -68.39 -36.29 34.99
N VAL A 335 -68.41 -35.84 33.74
CA VAL A 335 -67.49 -34.87 33.12
C VAL A 335 -67.64 -33.50 33.79
N PHE A 336 -66.53 -32.84 34.14
CA PHE A 336 -66.51 -31.39 34.38
C PHE A 336 -65.46 -30.72 33.47
N LYS A 337 -65.97 -30.10 32.40
CA LYS A 337 -65.28 -29.05 31.64
C LYS A 337 -65.47 -27.75 32.41
N GLU A 338 -64.41 -26.99 32.61
CA GLU A 338 -64.52 -25.56 32.89
C GLU A 338 -63.50 -24.75 32.09
N ARG A 339 -63.85 -23.48 31.90
CA ARG A 339 -63.78 -22.71 30.67
C ARG A 339 -63.26 -21.32 31.03
N ILE A 340 -62.27 -20.83 30.28
CA ILE A 340 -61.89 -19.40 30.07
C ILE A 340 -61.31 -18.65 31.28
N ILE A 341 -60.17 -17.97 31.08
CA ILE A 341 -60.01 -16.50 31.09
C ILE A 341 -58.69 -16.13 30.40
N ASN A 342 -58.84 -15.44 29.27
CA ASN A 342 -57.84 -14.57 28.66
C ASN A 342 -57.85 -13.25 29.45
N SER A 343 -56.72 -12.72 29.93
CA SER A 343 -56.62 -11.28 30.19
C SER A 343 -55.18 -10.76 30.13
N LYS A 344 -54.98 -9.91 29.11
CA LYS A 344 -54.06 -8.76 28.98
C LYS A 344 -52.55 -8.97 29.06
#